data_AF-A0A9P0K8L7-F1
#
_entry.id   AF-A0A9P0K8L7-F1
#
_cell.length_a   1.000
_cell.length_b   1.000
_cell.length_c   1.000
_cell.angle_alpha   90.00
_cell.angle_beta   90.00
_cell.angle_gamma   90.00
#
_symmetry.space_group_name_H-M   'P 1'
#
loop_
_entity.id
_entity.type
_entity.pdbx_description
1 polymer ?
#
loop_
_entity_poly.entity_id
_entity_poly.type
_entity_poly.pdbx_seq_one_letter_code
_entity_poly.pdbx_strand_id
1 'polypeptide(L)'
;MSVVLDVQGFKIENNKFLAKEFCAYDGVRLCHYIFKAPFPWDLLPPPLKIQAKWLTDNYHGYCWNAMTCQVTDTEFCHKECLGCTQNFSPNHCHACKNFDDHGLCVNSCPDDNLTQILIKHKSFQPEA
;
A
#
# COMPACT_ATOMS: atom_id res chain seq x y z
N MET A 1 -19.73 9.17 -11.50
CA MET A 1 -18.31 9.11 -11.10
C MET A 1 -18.28 8.47 -9.72
N SER A 2 -17.55 7.39 -9.54
CA SER A 2 -17.48 6.64 -8.27
C SER A 2 -16.12 6.89 -7.61
N VAL A 3 -16.13 7.23 -6.33
CA VAL A 3 -14.91 7.32 -5.51
C VAL A 3 -14.86 6.08 -4.65
N VAL A 4 -13.72 5.37 -4.68
CA VAL A 4 -13.44 4.26 -3.77
C VAL A 4 -12.73 4.84 -2.56
N LEU A 5 -13.22 4.50 -1.37
CA LEU A 5 -12.63 4.88 -0.11
C LEU A 5 -12.13 3.62 0.59
N ASP A 6 -10.89 3.65 1.04
CA ASP A 6 -10.33 2.67 1.96
C ASP A 6 -9.96 3.37 3.27
N VAL A 7 -10.43 2.81 4.38
CA VAL A 7 -10.25 3.39 5.71
C VAL A 7 -9.77 2.30 6.65
N GLN A 8 -8.56 2.47 7.17
CA GLN A 8 -7.97 1.54 8.13
C GLN A 8 -7.85 2.19 9.51
N GLY A 9 -8.08 1.42 10.56
CA GLY A 9 -8.00 1.93 11.93
C GLY A 9 -8.39 0.89 12.97
N PHE A 10 -8.56 1.36 14.21
CA PHE A 10 -8.82 0.52 15.37
C PHE A 10 -10.21 0.74 15.89
N LYS A 11 -10.88 -0.35 16.27
CA LYS A 11 -12.05 -0.27 17.13
C LYS A 11 -11.58 -0.01 18.55
N ILE A 12 -12.08 1.05 19.16
CA ILE A 12 -11.83 1.38 20.56
C ILE A 12 -13.13 1.22 21.36
N GLU A 13 -13.05 1.49 22.66
CA GLU A 13 -14.20 1.39 23.58
C GLU A 13 -15.41 2.21 23.09
N ASN A 14 -16.60 1.81 23.53
CA ASN A 14 -17.87 2.46 23.20
C ASN A 14 -18.18 2.50 21.69
N ASN A 15 -17.77 1.45 20.94
CA ASN A 15 -17.96 1.36 19.49
C ASN A 15 -17.39 2.54 18.69
N LYS A 16 -16.40 3.24 19.25
CA LYS A 16 -15.71 4.31 18.52
C LYS A 16 -14.65 3.71 17.60
N PHE A 17 -14.34 4.43 16.53
CA PHE A 17 -13.31 4.07 15.57
C PHE A 17 -12.21 5.13 15.59
N LEU A 18 -10.97 4.66 15.67
CA LEU A 18 -9.78 5.49 15.61
C LEU A 18 -9.11 5.27 14.24
N ALA A 19 -9.23 6.26 13.36
CA ALA A 19 -8.63 6.21 12.04
C ALA A 19 -7.09 6.27 12.13
N LYS A 20 -6.44 5.37 11.40
CA LYS A 20 -4.99 5.30 11.23
C LYS A 20 -4.60 5.72 9.81
N GLU A 21 -5.36 5.28 8.82
CA GLU A 21 -5.11 5.49 7.40
C GLU A 21 -6.40 5.76 6.66
N PHE A 22 -6.33 6.66 5.68
CA PHE A 22 -7.42 7.00 4.79
C PHE A 22 -6.88 7.11 3.37
N CYS A 23 -7.53 6.42 2.44
CA CYS A 23 -7.19 6.43 1.04
C CYS A 23 -8.45 6.68 0.20
N ALA A 24 -8.33 7.53 -0.81
CA ALA A 24 -9.41 7.85 -1.74
C ALA A 24 -8.90 7.77 -3.18
N TYR A 25 -9.69 7.13 -4.05
CA TYR A 25 -9.39 6.98 -5.47
C TYR A 25 -10.62 7.31 -6.33
N ASP A 26 -10.49 8.23 -7.28
CA ASP A 26 -11.58 8.67 -8.16
C ASP A 26 -11.55 8.03 -9.57
N GLY A 27 -10.67 7.06 -9.80
CA GLY A 27 -10.39 6.49 -11.12
C GLY A 27 -9.18 7.10 -11.82
N VAL A 28 -8.64 8.20 -11.32
CA VAL A 28 -7.47 8.90 -11.90
C VAL A 28 -6.46 9.29 -10.83
N ARG A 29 -6.93 9.88 -9.72
CA ARG A 29 -6.12 10.44 -8.65
C ARG A 29 -6.24 9.59 -7.39
N LEU A 30 -5.10 9.38 -6.75
CA LEU A 30 -4.99 8.73 -5.45
C LEU A 30 -4.66 9.81 -4.40
N CYS A 31 -5.43 9.85 -3.32
CA CYS A 31 -5.07 10.60 -2.12
C CYS A 31 -4.89 9.58 -0.99
N HIS A 32 -3.73 9.58 -0.36
CA HIS A 32 -3.41 8.68 0.73
C HIS A 32 -2.92 9.51 1.92
N TYR A 33 -3.58 9.33 3.07
CA TYR A 33 -3.31 10.06 4.29
C TYR A 33 -3.16 9.10 5.46
N ILE A 34 -2.06 9.25 6.20
CA ILE A 34 -1.80 8.50 7.42
C ILE A 34 -1.87 9.48 8.60
N PHE A 35 -2.79 9.21 9.51
CA PHE A 35 -3.01 10.04 10.69
C PHE A 35 -1.84 9.91 11.65
N LYS A 36 -1.64 10.89 12.54
CA LYS A 36 -0.69 10.74 13.65
C LYS A 36 -1.32 9.88 14.76
N ALA A 37 -0.48 9.24 15.57
CA ALA A 37 -0.95 8.59 16.79
C ALA A 37 -1.72 9.60 17.65
N PRO A 38 -2.93 9.27 18.15
CA PRO A 38 -3.78 10.22 18.87
C PRO A 38 -3.26 10.54 20.28
N PHE A 39 -2.30 9.75 20.78
CA PHE A 39 -1.74 9.88 22.11
C PHE A 39 -0.22 9.87 22.06
N PRO A 40 0.47 10.79 22.77
CA PRO A 40 1.92 10.76 22.90
C PRO A 40 2.39 9.47 23.56
N TRP A 41 3.44 8.87 23.00
CA TRP A 41 4.01 7.62 23.50
C TRP A 41 4.33 7.69 24.99
N ASP A 42 4.93 8.80 25.45
CA ASP A 42 5.39 8.95 26.82
C ASP A 42 4.26 8.91 27.85
N LEU A 43 3.06 9.34 27.45
CA LEU A 43 1.86 9.39 28.29
C LEU A 43 1.12 8.04 28.33
N LEU A 44 1.51 7.05 27.54
CA LEU A 44 0.90 5.73 27.57
C LEU A 44 1.32 4.97 28.84
N PRO A 45 0.38 4.34 29.56
CA PRO A 45 0.67 3.35 30.59
C PRO A 45 1.55 2.22 30.04
N PRO A 46 2.44 1.61 30.86
CA PRO A 46 3.30 0.50 30.45
C PRO A 46 2.61 -0.64 29.67
N PRO A 47 1.43 -1.16 30.08
CA PRO A 47 0.77 -2.22 29.31
C PRO A 47 0.34 -1.77 27.91
N LEU A 48 -0.08 -0.52 27.75
CA LEU A 48 -0.47 0.04 26.45
C LEU A 48 0.74 0.32 25.56
N LYS A 49 1.90 0.66 26.14
CA LYS A 49 3.17 0.76 25.39
C LYS A 49 3.58 -0.58 24.78
N ILE A 50 3.42 -1.68 25.52
CA ILE A 50 3.74 -3.02 25.00
C ILE A 50 2.83 -3.39 23.84
N GLN A 51 1.52 -3.15 23.98
CA GLN A 51 0.56 -3.39 22.90
C GLN A 51 0.86 -2.53 21.67
N ALA A 52 1.07 -1.23 21.87
CA ALA A 52 1.40 -0.30 20.77
C ALA A 52 2.73 -0.67 20.09
N LYS A 53 3.74 -1.11 20.85
CA LYS A 53 5.00 -1.63 20.29
C LYS A 53 4.77 -2.86 19.44
N TRP A 54 4.07 -3.86 19.98
CA TRP A 54 3.78 -5.10 19.26
C TRP A 54 3.01 -4.83 17.96
N LEU A 55 1.99 -3.98 18.03
CA LEU A 55 1.22 -3.54 16.87
C LEU A 55 2.12 -2.85 15.83
N THR A 56 2.99 -1.93 16.27
CA THR A 56 3.93 -1.23 15.38
C THR A 56 4.85 -2.21 14.67
N ASP A 57 5.45 -3.14 15.43
CA ASP A 57 6.45 -4.08 14.93
C ASP A 57 5.84 -5.17 14.01
N ASN A 58 4.57 -5.55 14.20
CA ASN A 58 3.98 -6.73 13.53
C ASN A 58 2.84 -6.42 12.56
N TYR A 59 2.17 -5.27 12.67
CA TYR A 59 0.92 -5.02 11.94
C TYR A 59 0.86 -3.66 11.24
N HIS A 60 1.59 -2.65 11.73
CA HIS A 60 1.46 -1.31 11.15
C HIS A 60 2.26 -1.10 9.87
N GLY A 61 3.31 -1.89 9.61
CA GLY A 61 4.22 -1.73 8.47
C GLY A 61 5.00 -0.39 8.43
N TYR A 62 4.61 0.58 9.27
CA TYR A 62 5.07 1.96 9.30
C TYR A 62 5.17 2.48 10.75
N CYS A 63 6.01 3.50 10.97
CA CYS A 63 6.23 4.12 12.28
C CYS A 63 5.07 5.06 12.67
N TRP A 64 3.98 4.49 13.18
CA TRP A 64 2.80 5.26 13.63
C TRP A 64 2.98 5.77 15.06
N ASN A 65 3.88 6.75 15.25
CA ASN A 65 4.13 7.37 16.55
C ASN A 65 3.95 8.90 16.48
N ALA A 66 3.85 9.55 17.64
CA ALA A 66 3.65 11.00 17.75
C ALA A 66 4.94 11.83 17.53
N MET A 67 6.11 11.18 17.50
CA MET A 67 7.43 11.82 17.59
C MET A 67 8.17 11.92 16.27
N THR A 68 7.90 11.03 15.30
CA THR A 68 8.59 11.01 14.01
C THR A 68 7.60 11.25 12.88
N CYS A 69 7.95 12.17 11.98
CA CYS A 69 7.19 12.35 10.74
C CYS A 69 7.32 11.09 9.88
N GLN A 70 6.19 10.59 9.40
CA GLN A 70 6.20 9.57 8.36
C GLN A 70 6.61 10.21 7.04
N VAL A 71 7.58 9.61 6.36
CA VAL A 71 7.87 9.92 4.96
C VAL A 71 6.67 9.42 4.15
N THR A 72 5.84 10.34 3.70
CA THR A 72 4.76 10.06 2.75
C THR A 72 5.35 9.92 1.36
N ASP A 73 4.65 9.20 0.47
CA ASP A 73 5.06 9.05 -0.92
C ASP A 73 5.48 10.40 -1.52
N THR A 74 6.67 10.42 -2.13
CA THR A 74 7.15 11.62 -2.81
C THR A 74 6.37 11.76 -4.11
N GLU A 75 5.84 12.95 -4.39
CA GLU A 75 5.09 13.26 -5.63
C GLU A 75 5.90 12.98 -6.91
N PHE A 76 7.19 12.70 -6.76
CA PHE A 76 8.14 12.45 -7.82
C PHE A 76 8.44 10.98 -8.06
N CYS A 77 7.80 10.03 -7.37
CA CYS A 77 7.96 8.63 -7.72
C CYS A 77 7.36 8.30 -9.08
N HIS A 78 7.90 7.26 -9.72
CA HIS A 78 7.27 6.74 -10.93
C HIS A 78 5.85 6.29 -10.61
N LYS A 79 4.90 6.49 -11.54
CA LYS A 79 3.47 6.20 -11.34
C LYS A 79 3.14 4.73 -11.00
N GLU A 80 4.07 3.83 -11.29
CA GLU A 80 3.99 2.39 -10.99
C GLU A 80 4.66 2.03 -9.65
N CYS A 81 5.19 3.00 -8.90
CA CYS A 81 5.81 2.78 -7.61
C CYS A 81 4.85 3.05 -6.44
N LEU A 82 5.05 2.30 -5.35
CA LEU A 82 4.61 2.63 -4.00
C LEU A 82 5.86 3.04 -3.21
N GLY A 83 6.20 4.33 -3.25
CA GLY A 83 7.47 4.87 -2.75
C GLY A 83 8.68 4.54 -3.64
N CYS A 84 9.75 5.34 -3.55
CA CYS A 84 10.94 5.18 -4.39
C CYS A 84 12.22 5.75 -3.75
N THR A 85 13.37 5.21 -4.13
CA THR A 85 14.69 5.74 -3.79
C THR A 85 15.19 6.77 -4.81
N GLN A 86 14.62 6.75 -6.02
CA GLN A 86 14.94 7.70 -7.09
C GLN A 86 13.67 8.19 -7.79
N ASN A 87 13.62 9.50 -8.04
CA ASN A 87 12.50 10.15 -8.72
C ASN A 87 12.30 9.60 -10.14
N PHE A 88 11.03 9.38 -10.49
CA PHE A 88 10.51 9.02 -11.80
C PHE A 88 11.07 7.74 -12.40
N SER A 89 11.72 6.90 -11.58
CA SER A 89 12.33 5.65 -12.02
C SER A 89 11.47 4.43 -11.66
N PRO A 90 11.00 3.64 -12.64
CA PRO A 90 10.26 2.41 -12.37
C PRO A 90 11.10 1.28 -11.77
N ASN A 91 12.44 1.40 -11.79
CA ASN A 91 13.36 0.36 -11.27
C ASN A 91 13.82 0.64 -9.84
N HIS A 92 13.43 1.79 -9.30
CA HIS A 92 13.86 2.26 -7.99
C HIS A 92 12.66 2.45 -7.07
N CYS A 93 11.61 1.67 -7.31
CA CYS A 93 10.46 1.62 -6.43
C CYS A 93 10.83 0.81 -5.17
N HIS A 94 10.27 1.20 -4.03
CA HIS A 94 10.30 0.34 -2.84
C HIS A 94 9.40 -0.88 -3.02
N ALA A 95 8.26 -0.70 -3.70
CA ALA A 95 7.38 -1.77 -4.14
C ALA A 95 6.65 -1.38 -5.44
N CYS A 96 6.31 -2.37 -6.27
CA CYS A 96 5.52 -2.16 -7.48
C CYS A 96 4.03 -2.07 -7.16
N LYS A 97 3.34 -1.11 -7.76
CA LYS A 97 1.90 -0.92 -7.64
C LYS A 97 1.09 -2.03 -8.31
N ASN A 98 1.60 -2.56 -9.42
CA ASN A 98 0.93 -3.57 -10.25
C ASN A 98 1.77 -4.84 -10.33
N PHE A 99 2.77 -4.89 -11.21
CA PHE A 99 3.63 -6.06 -11.42
C PHE A 99 5.11 -5.69 -11.36
N ASP A 100 5.93 -6.63 -10.86
CA ASP A 100 7.38 -6.58 -10.88
C ASP A 100 7.87 -7.46 -12.04
N ASP A 101 8.48 -6.84 -13.05
CA ASP A 101 9.15 -7.51 -14.16
C ASP A 101 10.67 -7.38 -13.97
N HIS A 102 11.27 -8.32 -13.25
CA HIS A 102 12.71 -8.39 -13.03
C HIS A 102 13.32 -7.09 -12.46
N GLY A 103 12.61 -6.46 -11.51
CA GLY A 103 12.99 -5.20 -10.88
C GLY A 103 12.46 -3.96 -11.61
N LEU A 104 11.68 -4.11 -12.68
CA LEU A 104 10.98 -3.02 -13.37
C LEU A 104 9.50 -3.07 -13.00
N CYS A 105 8.99 -2.02 -12.35
CA CYS A 105 7.56 -1.92 -12.06
C CYS A 105 6.76 -1.52 -13.30
N VAL A 106 5.87 -2.41 -13.74
CA VAL A 106 5.06 -2.27 -14.96
C VAL A 106 3.56 -2.36 -14.64
N ASN A 107 2.74 -1.71 -15.48
CA ASN A 107 1.28 -1.72 -15.33
C ASN A 107 0.63 -3.03 -15.82
N SER A 108 1.33 -3.82 -16.64
CA SER A 108 0.90 -5.12 -17.14
C SER A 108 2.14 -5.98 -17.41
N CYS A 109 2.05 -7.29 -17.15
CA CYS A 109 3.11 -8.21 -17.54
C CYS A 109 3.37 -8.14 -19.06
N PRO A 110 4.63 -8.14 -19.52
CA PRO A 110 4.93 -8.25 -20.93
C PRO A 110 4.26 -9.48 -21.54
N ASP A 111 3.79 -9.36 -22.78
CA ASP A 111 3.27 -10.50 -23.54
C ASP A 111 4.44 -11.46 -23.82
N ASP A 112 4.67 -12.37 -22.88
CA ASP A 112 5.69 -13.38 -23.07
C ASP A 112 5.20 -14.36 -24.14
N ASN A 113 6.09 -14.76 -25.06
CA ASN A 113 5.77 -15.67 -26.16
C ASN A 113 5.28 -17.04 -25.61
N LEU A 114 5.60 -17.35 -24.36
CA LEU A 114 5.10 -18.52 -23.61
C LEU A 114 3.60 -18.44 -23.29
N THR A 115 3.06 -17.25 -23.06
CA THR A 115 1.62 -17.04 -22.78
C THR A 115 0.79 -17.27 -24.03
N GLN A 116 1.32 -16.94 -25.22
CA GLN A 116 0.66 -17.31 -26.49
C GLN A 116 0.58 -18.83 -26.69
N ILE A 117 1.58 -19.59 -26.24
CA ILE A 117 1.56 -21.07 -26.32
C ILE A 117 0.48 -21.63 -25.39
N LEU A 118 0.35 -21.12 -24.16
CA LEU A 118 -0.67 -21.55 -23.21
C LEU A 118 -2.09 -21.13 -23.63
N ILE A 119 -2.25 -19.95 -24.25
CA ILE A 119 -3.54 -19.49 -24.80
C ILE A 119 -3.90 -20.32 -26.04
N LYS A 120 -2.96 -20.60 -26.96
CA LYS A 120 -3.21 -21.45 -28.14
C LYS A 120 -3.59 -22.89 -27.77
N HIS A 121 -3.00 -23.45 -26.71
CA HIS A 121 -3.36 -24.79 -26.23
C HIS A 121 -4.74 -24.88 -25.57
N LYS A 122 -5.31 -23.78 -25.07
CA LYS A 122 -6.69 -23.76 -24.56
C LYS A 122 -7.75 -23.58 -25.65
N SER A 123 -7.37 -23.19 -26.86
CA SER A 123 -8.31 -22.98 -27.99
C SER A 123 -8.44 -24.17 -28.94
N PHE A 124 -7.83 -25.33 -28.66
CA PHE A 124 -7.99 -26.53 -29.49
C PHE A 124 -8.81 -27.62 -28.78
N GLN A 125 -10.13 -27.45 -28.78
CA GLN A 125 -11.14 -28.48 -29.04
C GLN A 125 -12.40 -27.75 -29.53
N PRO A 126 -12.93 -28.11 -30.70
CA PRO A 126 -13.70 -29.34 -30.80
C PRO A 126 -13.47 -30.11 -32.11
N GLU A 127 -13.64 -31.43 -32.08
CA GLU A 127 -14.44 -32.13 -33.08
C GLU A 127 -14.92 -33.47 -32.50
N ALA A 128 -16.11 -33.85 -32.95
CA ALA A 128 -17.02 -34.85 -32.40
C ALA A 128 -16.52 -36.30 -32.48
#